data_AF-A0A941FDR4-F1
#
_entry.id   AF-A0A941FDR4-F1
#
_cell.length_a   1.000
_cell.length_b   1.000
_cell.length_c   1.000
_cell.angle_alpha   90.00
_cell.angle_beta   90.00
_cell.angle_gamma   90.00
#
_symmetry.space_group_name_H-M   'P 1'
#
loop_
_entity.id
_entity.type
_entity.pdbx_description
1 polymer ?
#
loop_
_entity_poly.entity_id
_entity_poly.type
_entity_poly.pdbx_seq_one_letter_code
_entity_poly.pdbx_strand_id
1 'polypeptide(L)'
;DVALDDALTLTFDKDIQFGAGPQVIRIRRVSDGSVFQSYSVDGVSTDANLSISNSVLTIAHNTLEYNTAYYVTISNGAIESTGGVAFGGLSLDTDWAFTTIAQAPVVTLLTPLNTSTDIAVDQVLSITFDQNIQFSPTLKSIRIRRTSDNSTFQSYLVEGALTDPTLSISGSTLTISHNDFEENTQYYILIDAGAIQSTSGVDFAGFSTNGDWTFT
;
A
#
# COMPACT_ATOMS: atom_id res chain seq x y z
N ASP A 1 9.44 0.81 5.43
CA ASP A 1 8.10 1.41 5.54
C ASP A 1 7.47 1.08 6.87
N VAL A 2 6.65 1.99 7.39
CA VAL A 2 5.93 1.88 8.66
C VAL A 2 4.47 1.50 8.38
N ALA A 3 3.88 0.59 9.17
CA ALA A 3 2.46 0.28 9.01
C ALA A 3 1.59 1.49 9.40
N LEU A 4 0.37 1.57 8.87
CA LEU A 4 -0.46 2.78 8.98
C LEU A 4 -0.92 3.12 10.40
N ASP A 5 -0.89 2.14 11.30
CA ASP A 5 -1.37 2.25 12.69
C ASP A 5 -0.27 1.88 13.72
N ASP A 6 0.96 1.65 13.26
CA ASP A 6 2.09 1.36 14.17
C ASP A 6 2.43 2.61 14.98
N ALA A 7 2.38 2.51 16.31
CA ALA A 7 2.80 3.60 17.18
C ALA A 7 4.29 3.94 16.96
N LEU A 8 4.60 5.23 16.95
CA LEU A 8 5.97 5.73 16.81
C LEU A 8 6.63 5.77 18.18
N THR A 9 7.86 5.25 18.29
CA THR A 9 8.60 5.22 19.56
C THR A 9 9.94 5.93 19.46
N LEU A 10 10.28 6.68 20.50
CA LEU A 10 11.59 7.33 20.67
C LEU A 10 12.15 6.96 22.03
N THR A 11 13.31 6.31 22.04
CA THR A 11 13.98 5.84 23.26
C THR A 11 15.15 6.74 23.62
N PHE A 12 15.21 7.13 24.88
CA PHE A 12 16.27 7.94 25.48
C PHE A 12 17.21 7.06 26.33
N ASP A 13 18.39 7.59 26.63
CA ASP A 13 19.39 6.95 27.51
C ASP A 13 19.06 7.11 29.01
N LYS A 14 18.05 7.92 29.33
CA LYS A 14 17.57 8.21 30.69
C LYS A 14 16.06 8.17 30.72
N ASP A 15 15.51 7.96 31.91
CA ASP A 15 14.08 8.13 32.15
C ASP A 15 13.67 9.58 31.86
N ILE A 16 12.52 9.72 31.21
CA ILE A 16 11.99 10.99 30.75
C ILE A 16 10.63 11.30 31.37
N GLN A 17 10.22 12.55 31.25
CA GLN A 17 8.88 13.06 31.55
C GLN A 17 8.55 14.18 30.55
N PHE A 18 7.28 14.59 30.51
CA PHE A 18 6.90 15.76 29.72
C PHE A 18 7.41 17.02 30.41
N GLY A 19 8.04 17.92 29.63
CA GLY A 19 8.54 19.19 30.17
C GLY A 19 7.39 20.16 30.44
N ALA A 20 7.62 21.08 31.39
CA ALA A 20 6.66 22.10 31.76
C ALA A 20 6.56 23.23 30.72
N GLY A 21 5.40 23.89 30.66
CA GLY A 21 5.07 24.93 29.70
C GLY A 21 4.36 24.35 28.45
N PRO A 22 3.55 25.16 27.76
CA PRO A 22 2.81 24.70 26.58
C PRO A 22 3.78 24.40 25.44
N GLN A 23 3.99 23.13 25.18
CA GLN A 23 4.84 22.62 24.10
C GLN A 23 4.05 21.68 23.20
N VAL A 24 4.58 21.41 22.01
CA VAL A 24 3.89 20.58 21.02
C VAL A 24 4.79 19.52 20.40
N ILE A 25 4.19 18.35 20.17
CA ILE A 25 4.72 17.28 19.33
C ILE A 25 3.78 17.17 18.12
N ARG A 26 4.32 16.99 16.92
CA ARG A 26 3.50 16.90 15.70
C ARG A 26 4.01 15.84 14.76
N ILE A 27 3.08 15.20 14.07
CA ILE A 27 3.34 14.42 12.85
C ILE A 27 2.97 15.33 11.68
N ARG A 28 3.86 15.45 10.70
CA ARG A 28 3.71 16.34 9.55
C ARG A 28 3.95 15.59 8.26
N ARG A 29 3.29 16.01 7.18
CA ARG A 29 3.56 15.50 5.83
C ARG A 29 4.84 16.11 5.29
N VAL A 30 5.72 15.29 4.72
CA VAL A 30 6.95 15.76 4.07
C VAL A 30 6.64 16.56 2.81
N SER A 31 5.56 16.23 2.09
CA SER A 31 5.21 16.83 0.80
C SER A 31 4.96 18.35 0.85
N ASP A 32 4.39 18.85 1.94
CA ASP A 32 3.98 20.26 2.09
C ASP A 32 4.21 20.85 3.49
N GLY A 33 4.75 20.06 4.43
CA GLY A 33 4.98 20.47 5.82
C GLY A 33 3.71 20.63 6.66
N SER A 34 2.53 20.30 6.11
CA SER A 34 1.25 20.39 6.81
C SER A 34 1.22 19.47 8.03
N VAL A 35 0.50 19.89 9.07
CA VAL A 35 0.33 19.10 10.28
C VAL A 35 -0.73 18.04 10.04
N PHE A 36 -0.35 16.76 10.16
CA PHE A 36 -1.29 15.64 10.16
C PHE A 36 -1.95 15.48 11.52
N GLN A 37 -1.14 15.48 12.59
CA GLN A 37 -1.62 15.37 13.97
C GLN A 37 -0.73 16.18 14.91
N SER A 38 -1.33 16.72 15.98
CA SER A 38 -0.65 17.56 16.98
C SER A 38 -1.05 17.14 18.38
N TYR A 39 -0.07 17.07 19.27
CA TYR A 39 -0.21 16.75 20.67
C TYR A 39 0.35 17.91 21.48
N SER A 40 -0.40 18.37 22.47
CA SER A 40 0.06 19.42 23.39
C SER A 40 0.48 18.79 24.70
N VAL A 41 1.59 19.26 25.25
CA VAL A 41 2.12 18.83 26.55
C VAL A 41 2.42 20.06 27.40
N ASP A 42 2.18 19.94 28.71
CA ASP A 42 2.50 20.96 29.71
C ASP A 42 2.73 20.27 31.07
N GLY A 43 3.93 19.70 31.24
CA GLY A 43 4.30 18.84 32.37
C GLY A 43 3.63 17.46 32.36
N VAL A 44 2.50 17.32 31.66
CA VAL A 44 1.75 16.10 31.41
C VAL A 44 1.22 16.09 29.98
N SER A 45 0.86 14.90 29.48
CA SER A 45 -0.01 14.75 28.31
C SER A 45 -1.44 14.49 28.76
N THR A 46 -2.40 15.22 28.18
CA THR A 46 -3.83 14.91 28.32
C THR A 46 -4.36 14.05 27.17
N ASP A 47 -3.53 13.76 26.17
CA ASP A 47 -3.89 12.92 25.03
C ASP A 47 -3.51 11.47 25.33
N ALA A 48 -4.50 10.57 25.29
CA ALA A 48 -4.30 9.13 25.52
C ALA A 48 -3.37 8.48 24.48
N ASN A 49 -3.20 9.11 23.31
CA ASN A 49 -2.33 8.65 22.25
C ASN A 49 -0.86 9.07 22.45
N LEU A 50 -0.54 9.83 23.49
CA LEU A 50 0.81 10.26 23.78
C LEU A 50 1.19 9.85 25.21
N SER A 51 2.17 8.96 25.33
CA SER A 51 2.58 8.41 26.62
C SER A 51 4.10 8.31 26.74
N ILE A 52 4.55 8.34 28.00
CA ILE A 52 5.94 8.09 28.36
C ILE A 52 5.94 6.91 29.34
N SER A 53 6.84 5.96 29.11
CA SER A 53 7.13 4.87 30.05
C SER A 53 8.65 4.75 30.21
N ASN A 54 9.15 5.11 31.39
CA ASN A 54 10.58 5.21 31.68
C ASN A 54 11.29 6.10 30.66
N SER A 55 12.20 5.55 29.86
CA SER A 55 12.96 6.27 28.84
C SER A 55 12.31 6.27 27.45
N VAL A 56 11.09 5.77 27.29
CA VAL A 56 10.44 5.61 25.98
C VAL A 56 9.24 6.53 25.85
N LEU A 57 9.25 7.38 24.83
CA LEU A 57 8.08 8.09 24.32
C LEU A 57 7.36 7.21 23.32
N THR A 58 6.05 7.06 23.47
CA THR A 58 5.17 6.39 22.50
C THR A 58 4.12 7.37 22.00
N ILE A 59 4.06 7.52 20.67
CA ILE A 59 3.11 8.36 19.94
C ILE A 59 2.21 7.43 19.11
N ALA A 60 1.02 7.14 19.60
CA ALA A 60 -0.06 6.62 18.79
C ALA A 60 -0.67 7.75 17.96
N HIS A 61 -1.24 7.42 16.81
CA HIS A 61 -1.80 8.41 15.89
C HIS A 61 -3.02 7.85 15.16
N ASN A 62 -3.79 8.74 14.53
CA ASN A 62 -4.83 8.34 13.60
C ASN A 62 -4.19 7.59 12.42
N THR A 63 -4.95 6.70 11.79
CA THR A 63 -4.50 5.92 10.62
C THR A 63 -3.89 6.83 9.56
N LEU A 64 -2.63 6.57 9.20
CA LEU A 64 -1.90 7.33 8.20
C LEU A 64 -2.33 6.93 6.78
N GLU A 65 -1.98 7.78 5.81
CA GLU A 65 -2.21 7.50 4.39
C GLU A 65 -1.15 6.53 3.86
N TYR A 66 -1.53 5.63 2.93
CA TYR A 66 -0.60 4.73 2.24
C TYR A 66 0.45 5.52 1.44
N ASN A 67 1.65 4.95 1.31
CA ASN A 67 2.75 5.45 0.48
C ASN A 67 3.03 6.95 0.68
N THR A 68 2.93 7.42 1.93
CA THR A 68 3.04 8.84 2.27
C THR A 68 4.20 9.04 3.24
N ALA A 69 5.04 10.03 2.93
CA ALA A 69 6.19 10.40 3.76
C ALA A 69 5.76 11.39 4.86
N TYR A 70 6.10 11.05 6.10
CA TYR A 70 5.84 11.85 7.29
C TYR A 70 7.14 12.12 8.05
N TYR A 71 7.11 13.15 8.90
CA TYR A 71 8.16 13.40 9.88
C TYR A 71 7.58 13.88 11.20
N VAL A 72 8.31 13.64 12.28
CA VAL A 72 7.95 14.04 13.64
C VAL A 72 8.73 15.29 14.05
N THR A 73 8.03 16.33 14.48
CA THR A 73 8.64 17.49 15.15
C THR A 73 8.31 17.46 16.63
N ILE A 74 9.31 17.69 17.47
CA ILE A 74 9.19 17.77 18.93
C ILE A 74 9.72 19.15 19.33
N SER A 75 8.90 19.96 19.98
CA SER A 75 9.36 21.28 20.45
C SER A 75 10.49 21.12 21.47
N ASN A 76 11.44 22.05 21.47
CA ASN A 76 12.48 22.11 22.50
C ASN A 76 11.82 22.18 23.89
N GLY A 77 12.21 21.27 24.79
CA GLY A 77 11.66 21.17 26.13
C GLY A 77 10.28 20.52 26.24
N ALA A 78 9.71 19.98 25.14
CA ALA A 78 8.49 19.16 25.25
C ALA A 78 8.72 17.87 26.06
N ILE A 79 9.96 17.40 26.08
CA ILE A 79 10.43 16.23 26.82
C ILE A 79 11.65 16.66 27.62
N GLU A 80 11.76 16.16 28.84
CA GLU A 80 12.94 16.33 29.69
C GLU A 80 13.26 15.04 30.41
N SER A 81 14.50 14.88 30.86
CA SER A 81 14.83 13.80 31.82
C SER A 81 14.10 14.03 33.15
N THR A 82 13.90 12.98 33.94
CA THR A 82 13.37 13.10 35.32
C THR A 82 14.24 13.96 36.25
N GLY A 83 15.49 14.25 35.84
CA GLY A 83 16.37 15.22 36.48
C GLY A 83 16.22 16.68 36.01
N GLY A 84 15.24 16.98 35.15
CA GLY A 84 14.92 18.34 34.67
C GLY A 84 15.80 18.88 33.53
N VAL A 85 16.58 18.02 32.86
CA VAL A 85 17.35 18.43 31.67
C VAL A 85 16.48 18.27 30.41
N ALA A 86 16.20 19.39 29.75
CA ALA A 86 15.37 19.45 28.55
C ALA A 86 16.01 18.76 27.32
N PHE A 87 15.19 18.06 26.56
CA PHE A 87 15.53 17.60 25.21
C PHE A 87 15.46 18.77 24.23
N GLY A 88 16.49 18.91 23.39
CA GLY A 88 16.61 20.01 22.43
C GLY A 88 15.51 20.05 21.35
N GLY A 89 14.73 18.97 21.22
CA GLY A 89 13.65 18.83 20.26
C GLY A 89 14.12 18.32 18.90
N LEU A 90 13.16 18.10 18.01
CA LEU A 90 13.33 17.75 16.60
C LEU A 90 12.53 18.76 15.77
N SER A 91 13.16 19.38 14.78
CA SER A 91 12.54 20.50 14.04
C SER A 91 12.65 20.37 12.52
N LEU A 92 13.57 19.53 12.02
CA LEU A 92 13.77 19.30 10.60
C LEU A 92 12.97 18.08 10.14
N ASP A 93 12.61 18.07 8.88
CA ASP A 93 12.00 16.93 8.21
C ASP A 93 12.95 15.73 8.07
N THR A 94 14.25 15.95 8.22
CA THR A 94 15.26 14.88 8.22
C THR A 94 15.55 14.30 9.60
N ASP A 95 15.05 14.90 10.68
CA ASP A 95 15.39 14.49 12.05
C ASP A 95 14.79 13.12 12.41
N TRP A 96 13.50 12.97 12.15
CA TRP A 96 12.76 11.71 12.31
C TRP A 96 11.68 11.61 11.23
N ALA A 97 12.10 11.17 10.05
CA ALA A 97 11.21 10.90 8.91
C ALA A 97 10.99 9.41 8.69
N PHE A 98 9.84 9.08 8.11
CA PHE A 98 9.48 7.75 7.69
C PHE A 98 8.48 7.80 6.53
N THR A 99 8.38 6.71 5.78
CA THR A 99 7.35 6.52 4.76
C THR A 99 6.47 5.35 5.17
N THR A 100 5.17 5.51 5.01
CA THR A 100 4.21 4.44 5.27
C THR A 100 4.23 3.39 4.17
N ILE A 101 3.78 2.17 4.50
CA ILE A 101 3.62 1.10 3.52
C ILE A 101 2.78 1.55 2.32
N ALA A 102 3.06 1.02 1.14
CA ALA A 102 2.21 1.19 -0.02
C ALA A 102 1.09 0.12 -0.05
N GLN A 103 0.04 0.38 -0.84
CA GLN A 103 -1.11 -0.51 -0.97
C GLN A 103 -0.99 -1.40 -2.21
N ALA A 104 -1.44 -2.65 -2.11
CA ALA A 104 -1.61 -3.53 -3.26
C ALA A 104 -2.78 -3.05 -4.14
N PRO A 105 -2.70 -3.19 -5.48
CA PRO A 105 -3.83 -2.90 -6.36
C PRO A 105 -5.06 -3.75 -6.02
N VAL A 106 -6.25 -3.15 -6.03
CA VAL A 106 -7.53 -3.84 -5.83
C VAL A 106 -8.33 -3.80 -7.12
N VAL A 107 -8.86 -4.95 -7.55
CA VAL A 107 -9.73 -5.04 -8.72
C VAL A 107 -11.05 -4.34 -8.45
N THR A 108 -11.43 -3.40 -9.31
CA THR A 108 -12.70 -2.65 -9.24
C THR A 108 -13.68 -3.08 -10.33
N LEU A 109 -13.19 -3.57 -11.47
CA LEU A 109 -14.02 -4.04 -12.57
C LEU A 109 -13.33 -5.13 -13.38
N LEU A 110 -14.10 -6.11 -13.80
CA LEU A 110 -13.74 -7.13 -14.80
C LEU A 110 -14.62 -6.97 -16.03
N THR A 111 -14.05 -7.08 -17.21
CA THR A 111 -14.79 -7.11 -18.48
C THR A 111 -14.32 -8.29 -19.32
N PRO A 112 -15.17 -9.29 -19.59
CA PRO A 112 -16.54 -9.42 -19.11
C PRO A 112 -16.61 -9.55 -17.58
N LEU A 113 -17.78 -9.27 -17.00
CA LEU A 113 -17.99 -9.47 -15.56
C LEU A 113 -17.76 -10.94 -15.20
N ASN A 114 -17.32 -11.21 -13.98
CA ASN A 114 -17.18 -12.59 -13.52
C ASN A 114 -18.52 -13.33 -13.64
N THR A 115 -18.47 -14.58 -14.09
CA THR A 115 -19.60 -15.48 -14.36
C THR A 115 -20.52 -15.06 -15.51
N SER A 116 -20.11 -14.12 -16.37
CA SER A 116 -20.88 -13.76 -17.56
C SER A 116 -21.02 -14.95 -18.52
N THR A 117 -22.17 -15.02 -19.20
CA THR A 117 -22.44 -15.97 -20.27
C THR A 117 -22.71 -15.23 -21.57
N ASP A 118 -22.63 -15.96 -22.68
CA ASP A 118 -22.95 -15.46 -24.02
C ASP A 118 -22.06 -14.27 -24.43
N ILE A 119 -20.79 -14.30 -24.02
CA ILE A 119 -19.82 -13.30 -24.48
C ILE A 119 -19.43 -13.57 -25.93
N ALA A 120 -19.00 -12.53 -26.65
CA ALA A 120 -18.47 -12.70 -27.99
C ALA A 120 -17.14 -13.48 -27.96
N VAL A 121 -16.86 -14.28 -29.00
CA VAL A 121 -15.62 -15.06 -29.08
C VAL A 121 -14.36 -14.18 -29.13
N ASP A 122 -14.50 -12.94 -29.60
CA ASP A 122 -13.46 -11.90 -29.67
C ASP A 122 -13.58 -10.86 -28.54
N GLN A 123 -14.32 -11.17 -27.47
CA GLN A 123 -14.55 -10.28 -26.34
C GLN A 123 -13.23 -9.86 -25.69
N VAL A 124 -12.87 -8.58 -25.83
CA VAL A 124 -11.70 -8.01 -25.15
C VAL A 124 -11.80 -8.22 -23.65
N LEU A 125 -10.78 -8.84 -23.08
CA LEU A 125 -10.64 -9.03 -21.64
C LEU A 125 -9.94 -7.81 -21.02
N SER A 126 -10.51 -7.25 -19.95
CA SER A 126 -9.85 -6.22 -19.17
C SER A 126 -10.13 -6.29 -17.67
N ILE A 127 -9.15 -5.82 -16.90
CA ILE A 127 -9.19 -5.69 -15.44
C ILE A 127 -8.88 -4.23 -15.12
N THR A 128 -9.77 -3.56 -14.41
CA THR A 128 -9.52 -2.22 -13.87
C THR A 128 -9.23 -2.30 -12.39
N PHE A 129 -8.23 -1.56 -11.95
CA PHE A 129 -7.80 -1.44 -10.56
C PHE A 129 -8.15 -0.06 -9.99
N ASP A 130 -8.08 0.07 -8.66
CA ASP A 130 -8.29 1.31 -7.91
C ASP A 130 -7.12 2.28 -7.97
N GLN A 131 -5.97 1.85 -8.48
CA GLN A 131 -4.75 2.63 -8.61
C GLN A 131 -3.98 2.25 -9.88
N ASN A 132 -3.02 3.08 -10.26
CA ASN A 132 -2.13 2.77 -11.38
C ASN A 132 -1.30 1.52 -11.09
N ILE A 133 -1.13 0.71 -12.13
CA ILE A 133 -0.43 -0.56 -12.06
C ILE A 133 0.75 -0.59 -13.02
N GLN A 134 1.60 -1.59 -12.85
CA GLN A 134 2.68 -1.96 -13.74
C GLN A 134 2.88 -3.47 -13.74
N PHE A 135 3.56 -3.97 -14.78
CA PHE A 135 3.96 -5.37 -14.84
C PHE A 135 5.11 -5.65 -13.86
N SER A 136 5.11 -6.85 -13.28
CA SER A 136 6.20 -7.34 -12.42
C SER A 136 7.54 -7.24 -13.14
N PRO A 137 8.62 -6.77 -12.49
CA PRO A 137 9.97 -6.85 -13.05
C PRO A 137 10.54 -8.28 -13.06
N THR A 138 9.84 -9.24 -12.43
CA THR A 138 10.25 -10.65 -12.38
C THR A 138 9.35 -11.52 -13.26
N LEU A 139 9.90 -12.61 -13.80
CA LEU A 139 9.14 -13.53 -14.64
C LEU A 139 7.94 -14.13 -13.91
N LYS A 140 6.74 -13.86 -14.45
CA LYS A 140 5.44 -14.36 -14.00
C LYS A 140 4.57 -14.75 -15.18
N SER A 141 3.43 -15.37 -14.93
CA SER A 141 2.48 -15.77 -15.97
C SER A 141 1.06 -15.28 -15.73
N ILE A 142 0.37 -15.00 -16.84
CA ILE A 142 -1.08 -14.89 -16.94
C ILE A 142 -1.55 -16.00 -17.87
N ARG A 143 -2.62 -16.71 -17.51
CA ARG A 143 -3.08 -17.90 -18.23
C ARG A 143 -4.60 -17.87 -18.39
N ILE A 144 -5.05 -18.21 -19.59
CA ILE A 144 -6.45 -18.51 -19.88
C ILE A 144 -6.57 -20.02 -19.98
N ARG A 145 -7.53 -20.61 -19.26
CA ARG A 145 -7.72 -22.06 -19.20
C ARG A 145 -9.18 -22.42 -19.44
N ARG A 146 -9.42 -23.58 -20.04
CA ARG A 146 -10.77 -24.15 -20.17
C ARG A 146 -11.21 -24.72 -18.83
N THR A 147 -12.45 -24.46 -18.42
CA THR A 147 -12.99 -25.00 -17.16
C THR A 147 -13.25 -26.51 -17.24
N SER A 148 -13.56 -27.03 -18.43
CA SER A 148 -13.93 -28.44 -18.65
C SER A 148 -12.83 -29.44 -18.31
N ASP A 149 -11.58 -29.12 -18.63
CA ASP A 149 -10.43 -30.04 -18.48
C ASP A 149 -9.19 -29.37 -17.88
N ASN A 150 -9.26 -28.08 -17.53
CA ASN A 150 -8.14 -27.27 -17.07
C ASN A 150 -6.98 -27.19 -18.08
N SER A 151 -7.20 -27.48 -19.36
CA SER A 151 -6.19 -27.24 -20.40
C SER A 151 -5.92 -25.75 -20.54
N THR A 152 -4.67 -25.39 -20.81
CA THR A 152 -4.30 -24.00 -21.13
C THR A 152 -4.77 -23.69 -22.54
N PHE A 153 -5.59 -22.65 -22.66
CA PHE A 153 -5.98 -22.07 -23.95
C PHE A 153 -4.89 -21.12 -24.44
N GLN A 154 -4.45 -20.19 -23.58
CA GLN A 154 -3.38 -19.24 -23.88
C GLN A 154 -2.58 -18.91 -22.62
N SER A 155 -1.29 -18.61 -22.79
CA SER A 155 -0.38 -18.24 -21.71
C SER A 155 0.45 -17.06 -22.14
N TYR A 156 0.63 -16.12 -21.22
CA TYR A 156 1.41 -14.91 -21.42
C TYR A 156 2.49 -14.84 -20.35
N LEU A 157 3.68 -14.41 -20.74
CA LEU A 157 4.76 -14.13 -19.80
C LEU A 157 4.79 -12.63 -19.50
N VAL A 158 5.01 -12.32 -18.23
CA VAL A 158 5.14 -10.97 -17.71
C VAL A 158 6.52 -10.84 -17.10
N GLU A 159 7.31 -9.87 -17.58
CA GLU A 159 8.65 -9.55 -17.06
C GLU A 159 9.05 -8.13 -17.46
N GLY A 160 8.49 -7.14 -16.78
CA GLY A 160 8.76 -5.72 -16.98
C GLY A 160 8.57 -5.31 -18.44
N ALA A 161 9.65 -4.83 -19.06
CA ALA A 161 9.64 -4.40 -20.46
C ALA A 161 9.62 -5.55 -21.49
N LEU A 162 9.81 -6.81 -21.06
CA LEU A 162 9.77 -8.00 -21.92
C LEU A 162 8.40 -8.69 -21.90
N THR A 163 7.39 -8.02 -21.34
CA THR A 163 6.03 -8.54 -21.28
C THR A 163 5.47 -8.81 -22.69
N ASP A 164 4.68 -9.88 -22.80
CA ASP A 164 4.01 -10.26 -24.04
C ASP A 164 3.27 -9.06 -24.68
N PRO A 165 3.47 -8.78 -25.99
CA PRO A 165 2.86 -7.62 -26.66
C PRO A 165 1.33 -7.67 -26.75
N THR A 166 0.72 -8.82 -26.47
CA THR A 166 -0.75 -8.98 -26.39
C THR A 166 -1.31 -8.59 -25.02
N LEU A 167 -0.45 -8.26 -24.06
CA LEU A 167 -0.83 -7.63 -22.80
C LEU A 167 -0.51 -6.14 -22.85
N SER A 168 -1.41 -5.31 -22.35
CA SER A 168 -1.16 -3.87 -22.22
C SER A 168 -1.70 -3.31 -20.92
N ILE A 169 -0.93 -2.43 -20.29
CA ILE A 169 -1.37 -1.63 -19.16
C ILE A 169 -1.49 -0.16 -19.58
N SER A 170 -2.61 0.46 -19.27
CA SER A 170 -2.83 1.90 -19.40
C SER A 170 -3.41 2.45 -18.10
N GLY A 171 -2.59 3.17 -17.32
CA GLY A 171 -2.98 3.68 -16.01
C GLY A 171 -3.31 2.53 -15.04
N SER A 172 -4.58 2.41 -14.67
CA SER A 172 -5.09 1.36 -13.77
C SER A 172 -5.74 0.18 -14.48
N THR A 173 -5.69 0.11 -15.82
CA THR A 173 -6.34 -0.96 -16.59
C THR A 173 -5.34 -1.88 -17.25
N LEU A 174 -5.46 -3.18 -17.01
CA LEU A 174 -4.84 -4.25 -17.78
C LEU A 174 -5.82 -4.73 -18.87
N THR A 175 -5.34 -4.82 -20.11
CA THR A 175 -6.04 -5.46 -21.23
C THR A 175 -5.28 -6.71 -21.64
N ILE A 176 -6.03 -7.80 -21.86
CA ILE A 176 -5.51 -9.10 -22.28
C ILE A 176 -6.12 -9.43 -23.64
N SER A 177 -5.35 -9.29 -24.71
CA SER A 177 -5.75 -9.77 -26.03
C SER A 177 -5.49 -11.26 -26.14
N HIS A 178 -6.43 -12.00 -26.74
CA HIS A 178 -6.37 -13.45 -26.91
C HIS A 178 -6.83 -13.84 -28.32
N ASN A 179 -6.58 -15.09 -28.70
CA ASN A 179 -7.19 -15.68 -29.90
C ASN A 179 -8.70 -15.89 -29.68
N ASP A 180 -9.50 -15.88 -30.74
CA ASP A 180 -10.95 -16.13 -30.67
C ASP A 180 -11.26 -17.38 -29.84
N PHE A 181 -12.16 -17.23 -28.87
CA PHE A 181 -12.64 -18.34 -28.05
C PHE A 181 -13.44 -19.35 -28.86
N GLU A 182 -13.48 -20.58 -28.38
CA GLU A 182 -14.36 -21.62 -28.91
C GLU A 182 -15.79 -21.36 -28.42
N GLU A 183 -16.77 -21.46 -29.32
CA GLU A 183 -18.18 -21.32 -28.95
C GLU A 183 -18.58 -22.34 -27.87
N ASN A 184 -19.52 -21.95 -27.00
CA ASN A 184 -20.08 -22.79 -25.93
C ASN A 184 -19.01 -23.37 -24.97
N THR A 185 -17.87 -22.68 -24.82
CA THR A 185 -16.76 -23.12 -23.99
C THR A 185 -16.53 -22.15 -22.84
N GLN A 186 -16.52 -22.67 -21.61
CA GLN A 186 -16.24 -21.85 -20.44
C GLN A 186 -14.73 -21.74 -20.20
N TYR A 187 -14.28 -20.52 -19.95
CA TYR A 187 -12.89 -20.19 -19.64
C TYR A 187 -12.76 -19.54 -18.27
N TYR A 188 -11.57 -19.65 -17.69
CA TYR A 188 -11.18 -18.89 -16.51
C TYR A 188 -9.76 -18.34 -16.65
N ILE A 189 -9.50 -17.26 -15.92
CA ILE A 189 -8.22 -16.55 -15.93
C ILE A 189 -7.47 -16.86 -14.63
N LEU A 190 -6.19 -17.20 -14.78
CA LEU A 190 -5.23 -17.25 -13.69
C LEU A 190 -4.19 -16.15 -13.89
N ILE A 191 -3.85 -15.46 -12.81
CA ILE A 191 -2.80 -14.44 -12.77
C ILE A 191 -1.90 -14.83 -11.61
N ASP A 192 -0.63 -15.10 -11.88
CA ASP A 192 0.32 -15.41 -10.82
C ASP A 192 0.40 -14.24 -9.82
N ALA A 193 0.50 -14.56 -8.53
CA ALA A 193 0.75 -13.55 -7.50
C ALA A 193 1.99 -12.71 -7.84
N GLY A 194 1.80 -11.40 -7.83
CA GLY A 194 2.83 -10.42 -8.17
C GLY A 194 3.09 -10.24 -9.67
N ALA A 195 2.32 -10.86 -10.59
CA ALA A 195 2.42 -10.56 -12.02
C ALA A 195 2.07 -9.10 -12.34
N ILE A 196 1.18 -8.51 -11.54
CA ILE A 196 0.79 -7.10 -11.59
C ILE A 196 1.19 -6.50 -10.25
N GLN A 197 1.71 -5.27 -10.27
CA GLN A 197 2.10 -4.52 -9.08
C GLN A 197 1.50 -3.11 -9.14
N SER A 198 1.36 -2.46 -7.98
CA SER A 198 1.19 -1.00 -7.96
C SER A 198 2.45 -0.32 -8.49
N THR A 199 2.36 0.95 -8.88
CA THR A 199 3.55 1.72 -9.31
C THR A 199 4.60 1.86 -8.21
N SER A 200 4.22 1.65 -6.94
CA SER A 200 5.12 1.61 -5.79
C SER A 200 5.71 0.22 -5.52
N GLY A 201 5.41 -0.78 -6.36
CA GLY A 201 6.01 -2.11 -6.32
C GLY A 201 5.32 -3.11 -5.38
N VAL A 202 4.08 -2.85 -4.95
CA VAL A 202 3.33 -3.80 -4.11
C VAL A 202 2.55 -4.76 -4.98
N ASP A 203 2.71 -6.05 -4.73
CA ASP A 203 2.11 -7.13 -5.50
C ASP A 203 0.58 -7.17 -5.41
N PHE A 204 -0.08 -7.30 -6.57
CA PHE A 204 -1.42 -7.83 -6.63
C PHE A 204 -1.40 -9.33 -6.30
N ALA A 205 -2.35 -9.78 -5.47
CA ALA A 205 -2.43 -11.17 -5.02
C ALA A 205 -2.62 -12.18 -6.17
N GLY A 206 -3.13 -11.72 -7.32
CA GLY A 206 -3.38 -12.56 -8.49
C GLY A 206 -4.76 -13.23 -8.47
N PHE A 207 -4.98 -14.07 -9.47
CA PHE A 207 -6.11 -14.98 -9.59
C PHE A 207 -5.57 -16.40 -9.58
N SER A 208 -5.92 -17.16 -8.55
CA SER A 208 -5.36 -18.47 -8.23
C SER A 208 -6.37 -19.62 -8.43
N THR A 209 -7.66 -19.32 -8.57
CA THR A 209 -8.73 -20.30 -8.71
C THR A 209 -9.57 -20.06 -9.96
N ASN A 210 -10.31 -21.08 -10.39
CA ASN A 210 -11.24 -20.96 -11.51
C ASN A 210 -12.53 -20.18 -11.18
N GLY A 211 -12.71 -19.77 -9.92
CA GLY A 211 -13.83 -18.91 -9.49
C GLY A 211 -13.50 -17.43 -9.47
N ASP A 212 -12.21 -17.07 -9.53
CA ASP A 212 -11.76 -15.68 -9.39
C ASP A 212 -12.21 -14.83 -10.59
N TRP A 213 -12.04 -15.35 -11.80
CA TRP A 213 -12.61 -14.78 -13.02
C TRP A 213 -12.90 -15.87 -14.06
N THR A 214 -14.18 -16.13 -14.29
CA THR A 214 -14.70 -17.13 -15.23
C THR A 214 -15.81 -16.55 -16.09
N PHE A 215 -15.97 -17.06 -17.30
CA PHE A 215 -16.99 -16.61 -18.26
C PHE A 215 -17.19 -17.66 -19.36
N THR A 216 -18.32 -17.59 -20.05
CA THR A 216 -18.69 -18.48 -21.16
C THR A 216 -19.07 -17.68 -22.40
#